data_AF-A0A345IFE4-F1
#
_entry.id   AF-A0A345IFE4-F1
#
_cell.length_a   1.000
_cell.length_b   1.000
_cell.length_c   1.000
_cell.angle_alpha   90.00
_cell.angle_beta   90.00
_cell.angle_gamma   90.00
#
_symmetry.space_group_name_H-M   'P 1'
#
loop_
_entity.id
_entity.type
_entity.pdbx_description
1 polymer ?
#
loop_
_entity_poly.entity_id
_entity_poly.type
_entity_poly.pdbx_seq_one_letter_code
_entity_poly.pdbx_strand_id
1 'polypeptide(L)'
;MTIFDRLSRLLRANVNDMISKAEDPAKIIDQALRDMRSAYADARNEVAGAMAQSAKLERESGTNGKLAAEYEKKAEEALRGGSEDLAREALRRAQNHKDLAKGFDEQRTIQQSTVDQLKTQLRALEAKIDEMESKKTLLAARQKTAQAGATLDRVSGFDKAGGAMDAFNEMEQKVAGMEDRNRAIGELRNENDFDAQLKDLGRDRDVDDALAALKAKVQGSNQS
;
A
#
# COMPACT_ATOMS: atom_id res chain seq x y z
N MET A 1 16.63 -2.78 14.60
CA MET A 1 15.16 -2.89 14.58
C MET A 1 14.69 -2.20 13.31
N THR A 2 14.04 -2.94 12.42
CA THR A 2 13.52 -2.40 11.16
C THR A 2 12.26 -1.56 11.42
N ILE A 3 11.88 -0.67 10.50
CA ILE A 3 10.59 0.05 10.55
C ILE A 3 9.44 -0.96 10.63
N PHE A 4 9.59 -2.08 9.91
CA PHE A 4 8.70 -3.22 9.92
C PHE A 4 8.53 -3.87 11.31
N ASP A 5 9.61 -4.01 12.09
CA ASP A 5 9.55 -4.53 13.46
C ASP A 5 8.77 -3.59 14.38
N ARG A 6 8.94 -2.26 14.20
CA ARG A 6 8.17 -1.25 14.95
C ARG A 6 6.70 -1.31 14.56
N LEU A 7 6.41 -1.38 13.25
CA LEU A 7 5.07 -1.43 12.70
C LEU A 7 4.31 -2.68 13.17
N SER A 8 4.94 -3.85 13.04
CA SER A 8 4.35 -5.12 13.46
C SER A 8 4.06 -5.16 14.96
N ARG A 9 4.93 -4.56 15.79
CA ARG A 9 4.71 -4.44 17.23
C ARG A 9 3.50 -3.56 17.54
N LEU A 10 3.37 -2.42 16.86
CA LEU A 10 2.23 -1.51 17.03
C LEU A 10 0.91 -2.14 16.56
N LEU A 11 0.94 -2.92 15.48
CA LEU A 11 -0.21 -3.66 14.97
C LEU A 11 -0.65 -4.79 15.93
N ARG A 12 0.32 -5.52 16.51
CA ARG A 12 0.06 -6.60 17.47
C ARG A 12 -0.26 -6.10 18.88
N ALA A 13 0.00 -4.83 19.19
CA ALA A 13 -0.23 -4.27 20.50
C ALA A 13 -1.72 -4.39 20.86
N ASN A 14 -2.01 -5.21 21.88
CA ASN A 14 -3.36 -5.33 22.40
C ASN A 14 -3.65 -4.14 23.30
N VAL A 15 -4.44 -3.22 22.77
CA VAL A 15 -4.85 -1.98 23.42
C VAL A 15 -5.60 -2.27 24.72
N ASN A 16 -6.40 -3.35 24.75
CA ASN A 16 -7.19 -3.71 25.93
C ASN A 16 -6.29 -4.14 27.11
N ASP A 17 -5.18 -4.81 26.81
CA ASP A 17 -4.19 -5.21 27.82
C ASP A 17 -3.39 -4.01 28.34
N MET A 18 -3.14 -3.01 27.50
CA MET A 18 -2.51 -1.75 27.93
C MET A 18 -3.44 -0.91 28.80
N ILE A 19 -4.73 -0.82 28.45
CA ILE A 19 -5.71 -0.04 29.22
C ILE A 19 -5.95 -0.66 30.60
N SER A 20 -6.10 -1.97 30.69
CA SER A 20 -6.42 -2.67 31.95
C SER A 20 -5.31 -2.59 33.01
N LYS A 21 -4.06 -2.36 32.59
CA LYS A 21 -2.88 -2.30 33.47
C LYS A 21 -2.40 -0.86 33.75
N ALA A 22 -3.00 0.14 33.12
CA ALA A 22 -2.55 1.52 33.21
C ALA A 22 -3.30 2.30 34.30
N GLU A 23 -2.56 3.04 35.12
CA GLU A 23 -3.15 4.03 36.05
C GLU A 23 -3.81 5.20 35.32
N ASP A 24 -3.26 5.60 34.16
CA ASP A 24 -3.82 6.65 33.31
C ASP A 24 -3.96 6.15 31.86
N PRO A 25 -5.06 5.45 31.53
CA PRO A 25 -5.27 4.86 30.22
C PRO A 25 -5.38 5.91 29.10
N ALA A 26 -5.78 7.14 29.42
CA ALA A 26 -5.89 8.24 28.45
C ALA A 26 -4.50 8.67 27.95
N LYS A 27 -3.53 8.86 28.86
CA LYS A 27 -2.15 9.20 28.48
C LYS A 27 -1.46 8.09 27.69
N ILE A 28 -1.73 6.84 28.04
CA ILE A 28 -1.15 5.68 27.35
C ILE A 28 -1.64 5.59 25.91
N ILE A 29 -2.93 5.79 25.66
CA ILE A 29 -3.47 5.83 24.29
C ILE A 29 -2.93 7.03 23.52
N ASP A 30 -2.80 8.20 24.16
CA ASP A 30 -2.21 9.37 23.51
C ASP A 30 -0.77 9.14 23.08
N GLN A 31 0.03 8.47 23.92
CA GLN A 31 1.40 8.12 23.56
C GLN A 31 1.42 7.10 22.42
N ALA A 32 0.60 6.04 22.50
CA ALA A 32 0.51 5.04 21.44
C ALA A 32 0.08 5.66 20.10
N LEU A 33 -0.89 6.58 20.10
CA LEU A 33 -1.31 7.31 18.90
C LEU A 33 -0.19 8.18 18.32
N ARG A 34 0.60 8.86 19.16
CA ARG A 34 1.77 9.62 18.71
C ARG A 34 2.80 8.70 18.05
N ASP A 35 3.12 7.59 18.69
CA ASP A 35 4.10 6.62 18.19
C ASP A 35 3.63 5.97 16.88
N MET A 36 2.35 5.62 16.79
CA MET A 36 1.73 5.09 15.56
C MET A 36 1.73 6.12 14.44
N ARG A 37 1.37 7.39 14.69
CA ARG A 37 1.40 8.43 13.66
C ARG A 37 2.81 8.72 13.15
N SER A 38 3.81 8.70 14.04
CA SER A 38 5.22 8.80 13.63
C SER A 38 5.63 7.60 12.77
N ALA A 39 5.30 6.37 13.20
CA ALA A 39 5.59 5.17 12.42
C ALA A 39 4.88 5.18 11.05
N TYR A 40 3.66 5.74 10.98
CA TYR A 40 2.92 5.90 9.73
C TYR A 40 3.65 6.85 8.77
N ALA A 41 4.12 8.00 9.26
CA ALA A 41 4.87 8.95 8.44
C ALA A 41 6.17 8.33 7.90
N ASP A 42 6.92 7.62 8.76
CA ASP A 42 8.14 6.92 8.38
C ASP A 42 7.86 5.86 7.30
N ALA A 43 6.87 4.99 7.54
CA ALA A 43 6.48 3.93 6.62
C ALA A 43 5.96 4.48 5.29
N ARG A 44 5.23 5.60 5.29
CA ARG A 44 4.76 6.27 4.07
C ARG A 44 5.93 6.75 3.21
N ASN A 45 6.99 7.30 3.83
CA ASN A 45 8.19 7.73 3.11
C ASN A 45 8.93 6.53 2.51
N GLU A 46 9.02 5.42 3.24
CA GLU A 46 9.64 4.17 2.77
C GLU A 46 8.88 3.56 1.59
N VAL A 47 7.54 3.51 1.67
CA VAL A 47 6.66 3.12 0.55
C VAL A 47 6.90 4.01 -0.67
N ALA A 48 6.97 5.33 -0.47
CA ALA A 48 7.22 6.27 -1.57
C ALA A 48 8.59 6.03 -2.23
N GLY A 49 9.63 5.78 -1.43
CA GLY A 49 10.96 5.42 -1.92
C GLY A 49 10.96 4.11 -2.74
N ALA A 50 10.29 3.08 -2.22
CA ALA A 50 10.13 1.80 -2.90
C ALA A 50 9.35 1.93 -4.22
N MET A 51 8.30 2.75 -4.25
CA MET A 51 7.54 3.06 -5.46
C MET A 51 8.38 3.82 -6.49
N ALA A 52 9.19 4.80 -6.04
CA ALA A 52 10.07 5.54 -6.92
C ALA A 52 11.14 4.63 -7.55
N GLN A 53 11.67 3.68 -6.80
CA GLN A 53 12.60 2.68 -7.31
C GLN A 53 11.93 1.74 -8.33
N SER A 54 10.72 1.25 -8.06
CA SER A 54 9.93 0.46 -9.02
C SER A 54 9.70 1.23 -10.32
N ALA A 55 9.27 2.50 -10.23
CA ALA A 55 9.06 3.37 -11.38
C ALA A 55 10.37 3.65 -12.15
N LYS A 56 11.51 3.70 -11.47
CA LYS A 56 12.83 3.81 -12.13
C LYS A 56 13.12 2.55 -12.95
N LEU A 57 12.95 1.36 -12.37
CA LEU A 57 13.15 0.09 -13.07
C LEU A 57 12.24 -0.04 -14.30
N GLU A 58 10.98 0.38 -14.18
CA GLU A 58 10.04 0.44 -15.30
C GLU A 58 10.53 1.34 -16.44
N ARG A 59 11.05 2.53 -16.12
CA ARG A 59 11.63 3.44 -17.12
C ARG A 59 12.87 2.87 -17.79
N GLU A 60 13.76 2.23 -17.03
CA GLU A 60 14.96 1.59 -17.58
C GLU A 60 14.61 0.42 -18.49
N SER A 61 13.65 -0.41 -18.09
CA SER A 61 13.12 -1.49 -18.93
C SER A 61 12.52 -0.95 -20.22
N GLY A 62 11.64 0.05 -20.14
CA GLY A 62 11.02 0.68 -21.31
C GLY A 62 12.03 1.38 -22.23
N THR A 63 13.07 1.99 -21.67
CA THR A 63 14.15 2.63 -22.47
C THR A 63 14.94 1.58 -23.25
N ASN A 64 15.32 0.49 -22.60
CA ASN A 64 16.03 -0.61 -23.26
C ASN A 64 15.14 -1.33 -24.29
N GLY A 65 13.84 -1.47 -24.03
CA GLY A 65 12.88 -2.00 -25.02
C GLY A 65 12.79 -1.13 -26.28
N LYS A 66 12.80 0.21 -26.13
CA LYS A 66 12.84 1.14 -27.27
C LYS A 66 14.15 1.02 -28.06
N LEU A 67 15.29 0.97 -27.37
CA LEU A 67 16.60 0.80 -28.01
C LEU A 67 16.68 -0.53 -28.77
N ALA A 68 16.16 -1.62 -28.20
CA ALA A 68 16.07 -2.90 -28.89
C ALA A 68 15.28 -2.78 -30.20
N ALA A 69 14.10 -2.17 -30.17
CA ALA A 69 13.27 -1.97 -31.36
C ALA A 69 13.94 -1.06 -32.41
N GLU A 70 14.71 -0.05 -31.99
CA GLU A 70 15.49 0.78 -32.91
C GLU A 70 16.61 -0.01 -33.61
N TYR A 71 17.32 -0.86 -32.88
CA TYR A 71 18.35 -1.72 -33.47
C TYR A 71 17.76 -2.81 -34.37
N GLU A 72 16.57 -3.33 -34.07
CA GLU A 72 15.84 -4.22 -34.98
C GLU A 72 15.50 -3.54 -36.30
N LYS A 73 15.00 -2.30 -36.27
CA LYS A 73 14.75 -1.51 -37.49
C LYS A 73 16.03 -1.31 -38.30
N LYS A 74 17.15 -0.98 -37.65
CA LYS A 74 18.45 -0.86 -38.31
C LYS A 74 18.90 -2.18 -38.94
N ALA A 75 18.61 -3.31 -38.30
CA ALA A 75 18.90 -4.62 -38.87
C ALA A 75 18.05 -4.91 -40.11
N GLU A 76 16.75 -4.57 -40.10
CA GLU A 76 15.88 -4.68 -41.27
C GLU A 76 16.40 -3.83 -42.44
N GLU A 77 16.79 -2.58 -42.17
CA GLU A 77 17.36 -1.68 -43.17
C GLU A 77 18.67 -2.23 -43.76
N ALA A 78 19.57 -2.74 -42.92
CA ALA A 78 20.82 -3.36 -43.37
C ALA A 78 20.59 -4.60 -44.25
N LEU A 79 19.60 -5.44 -43.92
CA LEU A 79 19.19 -6.58 -44.76
C LEU A 79 18.64 -6.13 -46.11
N ARG A 80 17.78 -5.09 -46.14
CA ARG A 80 17.28 -4.52 -47.41
C ARG A 80 18.41 -3.96 -48.26
N GLY A 81 19.44 -3.40 -47.63
CA GLY A 81 20.67 -2.94 -48.27
C GLY A 81 21.66 -4.04 -48.64
N GLY A 82 21.33 -5.33 -48.45
CA GLY A 82 22.17 -6.47 -48.80
C GLY A 82 23.37 -6.69 -47.88
N SER A 83 23.45 -5.99 -46.74
CA SER A 83 24.58 -6.07 -45.81
C SER A 83 24.25 -6.95 -44.60
N GLU A 84 24.38 -8.27 -44.78
CA GLU A 84 24.08 -9.24 -43.71
C GLU A 84 24.93 -9.06 -42.45
N ASP A 85 26.20 -8.70 -42.59
CA ASP A 85 27.10 -8.53 -41.44
C ASP A 85 26.66 -7.38 -40.54
N LEU A 86 26.25 -6.26 -41.14
CA LEU A 86 25.69 -5.11 -40.41
C LEU A 86 24.35 -5.44 -39.75
N ALA A 87 23.52 -6.23 -40.42
CA ALA A 87 22.26 -6.69 -39.84
C ALA A 87 22.46 -7.59 -38.63
N ARG A 88 23.41 -8.53 -38.69
CA ARG A 88 23.74 -9.41 -37.56
C ARG A 88 24.29 -8.61 -36.37
N GLU A 89 25.15 -7.62 -36.61
CA GLU A 89 25.66 -6.75 -35.55
C GLU A 89 24.55 -5.91 -34.91
N ALA A 90 23.64 -5.36 -35.72
CA ALA A 90 22.47 -4.64 -35.21
C ALA A 90 21.55 -5.55 -34.37
N LEU A 91 21.30 -6.79 -34.81
CA LEU A 91 20.53 -7.77 -34.04
C LEU A 91 21.21 -8.17 -32.73
N ARG A 92 22.54 -8.30 -32.70
CA ARG A 92 23.27 -8.56 -31.43
C ARG A 92 23.04 -7.43 -30.42
N ARG A 93 23.10 -6.17 -30.87
CA ARG A 93 22.82 -5.01 -30.01
C ARG A 93 21.35 -4.96 -29.57
N ALA A 94 20.43 -5.29 -30.48
CA ALA A 94 19.02 -5.41 -30.13
C ALA A 94 18.80 -6.45 -29.03
N GLN A 95 19.42 -7.64 -29.17
CA GLN A 95 19.31 -8.71 -28.19
C GLN A 95 19.87 -8.29 -26.82
N ASN A 96 21.06 -7.66 -26.79
CA ASN A 96 21.62 -7.15 -25.53
C ASN A 96 20.67 -6.18 -24.81
N HIS A 97 20.01 -5.28 -25.55
CA HIS A 97 19.02 -4.38 -24.97
C HIS A 97 17.72 -5.10 -24.56
N LYS A 98 17.29 -6.15 -25.27
CA LYS A 98 16.17 -6.99 -24.82
C LYS A 98 16.49 -7.68 -23.51
N ASP A 99 17.69 -8.24 -23.37
CA ASP A 99 18.12 -8.92 -22.16
C ASP A 99 18.19 -7.95 -20.96
N LEU A 100 18.70 -6.74 -21.18
CA LEU A 100 18.67 -5.67 -20.18
C LEU A 100 17.24 -5.27 -19.80
N ALA A 101 16.36 -5.07 -20.78
CA ALA A 101 14.96 -4.72 -20.54
C ALA A 101 14.25 -5.79 -19.70
N LYS A 102 14.50 -7.06 -20.01
CA LYS A 102 14.00 -8.22 -19.26
C LYS A 102 14.54 -8.24 -17.83
N GLY A 103 15.84 -8.08 -17.64
CA GLY A 103 16.44 -8.04 -16.30
C GLY A 103 15.89 -6.91 -15.42
N PHE A 104 15.66 -5.72 -15.99
CA PHE A 104 15.01 -4.63 -15.26
C PHE A 104 13.54 -4.92 -14.92
N ASP A 105 12.80 -5.60 -15.80
CA ASP A 105 11.39 -5.95 -15.55
C ASP A 105 11.23 -7.08 -14.51
N GLU A 106 12.14 -8.05 -14.51
CA GLU A 106 12.23 -9.07 -13.45
C GLU A 106 12.51 -8.41 -12.09
N GLN A 107 13.48 -7.50 -12.03
CA GLN A 107 13.79 -6.77 -10.80
C GLN A 107 12.61 -5.87 -10.37
N ARG A 108 11.92 -5.25 -11.32
CA ARG A 108 10.69 -4.47 -11.07
C ARG A 108 9.61 -5.34 -10.45
N THR A 109 9.40 -6.55 -10.96
CA THR A 109 8.39 -7.50 -10.46
C THR A 109 8.67 -7.89 -9.02
N ILE A 110 9.92 -8.20 -8.68
CA ILE A 110 10.34 -8.46 -7.30
C ILE A 110 10.08 -7.24 -6.42
N GLN A 111 10.48 -6.05 -6.86
CA GLN A 111 10.27 -4.81 -6.12
C GLN A 111 8.78 -4.48 -5.93
N GLN A 112 7.95 -4.81 -6.91
CA GLN A 112 6.51 -4.57 -6.87
C GLN A 112 5.85 -5.36 -5.73
N SER A 113 6.24 -6.62 -5.54
CA SER A 113 5.76 -7.43 -4.40
C SER A 113 6.07 -6.78 -3.05
N THR A 114 7.25 -6.15 -2.92
CA THR A 114 7.67 -5.45 -1.71
C THR A 114 6.85 -4.17 -1.50
N VAL A 115 6.63 -3.40 -2.57
CA VAL A 115 5.77 -2.20 -2.53
C VAL A 115 4.36 -2.55 -2.07
N ASP A 116 3.80 -3.65 -2.57
CA ASP A 116 2.43 -4.04 -2.24
C ASP A 116 2.32 -4.55 -0.80
N GLN A 117 3.30 -5.30 -0.30
CA GLN A 117 3.40 -5.65 1.11
C GLN A 117 3.44 -4.40 2.01
N LEU A 118 4.30 -3.43 1.68
CA LEU A 118 4.43 -2.19 2.46
C LEU A 118 3.14 -1.38 2.45
N LYS A 119 2.44 -1.28 1.31
CA LYS A 119 1.13 -0.62 1.22
C LYS A 119 0.08 -1.29 2.10
N THR A 120 0.01 -2.62 2.06
CA THR A 120 -0.93 -3.39 2.89
C THR A 120 -0.70 -3.12 4.38
N GLN A 121 0.55 -3.07 4.81
CA GLN A 121 0.87 -2.78 6.21
C GLN A 121 0.61 -1.33 6.59
N LEU A 122 0.87 -0.38 5.69
CA LEU A 122 0.56 1.03 5.92
C LEU A 122 -0.95 1.22 6.15
N ARG A 123 -1.79 0.57 5.33
CA ARG A 123 -3.25 0.55 5.51
C ARG A 123 -3.68 -0.11 6.81
N ALA A 124 -3.01 -1.19 7.20
CA ALA A 124 -3.28 -1.86 8.47
C ALA A 124 -2.98 -0.92 9.66
N LEU A 125 -1.88 -0.17 9.59
CA LEU A 125 -1.52 0.80 10.64
C LEU A 125 -2.51 1.96 10.68
N GLU A 126 -2.92 2.49 9.53
CA GLU A 126 -3.92 3.56 9.42
C GLU A 126 -5.21 3.16 10.16
N ALA A 127 -5.76 1.99 9.83
CA ALA A 127 -6.95 1.51 10.50
C ALA A 127 -6.74 1.21 12.00
N LYS A 128 -5.51 0.88 12.42
CA LYS A 128 -5.19 0.71 13.84
C LYS A 128 -5.17 2.06 14.57
N ILE A 129 -4.70 3.12 13.90
CA ILE A 129 -4.77 4.49 14.40
C ILE A 129 -6.24 4.89 14.58
N ASP A 130 -7.09 4.63 13.60
CA ASP A 130 -8.53 4.96 13.67
C ASP A 130 -9.24 4.22 14.82
N GLU A 131 -8.92 2.93 15.02
CA GLU A 131 -9.41 2.14 16.17
C GLU A 131 -8.98 2.79 17.49
N MET A 132 -7.73 3.23 17.57
CA MET A 132 -7.18 3.87 18.77
C MET A 132 -7.79 5.24 19.05
N GLU A 133 -8.07 6.04 18.02
CA GLU A 133 -8.77 7.32 18.16
C GLU A 133 -10.21 7.14 18.65
N SER A 134 -10.90 6.12 18.14
CA SER A 134 -12.24 5.76 18.59
C SER A 134 -12.23 5.36 20.08
N LYS A 135 -11.27 4.52 20.49
CA LYS A 135 -11.10 4.12 21.89
C LYS A 135 -10.76 5.31 22.80
N LYS A 136 -9.91 6.22 22.34
CA LYS A 136 -9.61 7.47 23.06
C LYS A 136 -10.89 8.27 23.31
N THR A 137 -11.71 8.44 22.28
CA THR A 137 -12.94 9.23 22.36
C THR A 137 -13.94 8.59 23.31
N LEU A 138 -14.10 7.26 23.26
CA LEU A 138 -14.94 6.51 24.20
C LEU A 138 -14.46 6.64 25.65
N LEU A 139 -13.15 6.56 25.90
CA LEU A 139 -12.61 6.73 27.24
C LEU A 139 -12.80 8.16 27.77
N ALA A 140 -12.62 9.17 26.92
CA ALA A 140 -12.87 10.56 27.29
C ALA A 140 -14.36 10.79 27.65
N ALA A 141 -15.28 10.19 26.90
CA ALA A 141 -16.71 10.21 27.22
C ALA A 141 -16.98 9.54 28.58
N ARG A 142 -16.48 8.33 28.80
CA ARG A 142 -16.63 7.61 30.09
C ARG A 142 -16.07 8.38 31.28
N GLN A 143 -14.89 9.00 31.13
CA GLN A 143 -14.30 9.84 32.16
C GLN A 143 -15.18 11.06 32.46
N LYS A 144 -15.73 11.71 31.43
CA LYS A 144 -16.64 12.85 31.60
C LYS A 144 -17.95 12.43 32.29
N THR A 145 -18.53 11.29 31.94
CA THR A 145 -19.70 10.72 32.64
C THR A 145 -19.40 10.40 34.10
N ALA A 146 -18.27 9.74 34.39
CA ALA A 146 -17.87 9.43 35.76
C ALA A 146 -17.65 10.69 36.60
N GLN A 147 -17.03 11.73 36.02
CA GLN A 147 -16.87 13.05 36.68
C GLN A 147 -18.19 13.76 36.89
N ALA A 148 -19.12 13.70 35.92
CA ALA A 148 -20.45 14.28 36.03
C ALA A 148 -21.28 13.55 37.12
N GLY A 149 -21.24 12.23 37.17
CA GLY A 149 -21.86 11.42 38.23
C GLY A 149 -21.26 11.71 39.60
N ALA A 150 -19.93 11.76 39.73
CA ALA A 150 -19.28 12.11 41.00
C ALA A 150 -19.55 13.57 41.43
N THR A 151 -19.73 14.48 40.48
CA THR A 151 -20.19 15.85 40.75
C THR A 151 -21.67 15.84 41.17
N LEU A 152 -22.52 15.07 40.50
CA LEU A 152 -23.92 14.90 40.85
C LEU A 152 -24.07 14.30 42.25
N ASP A 153 -23.29 13.31 42.65
CA ASP A 153 -23.29 12.76 44.02
C ASP A 153 -22.82 13.78 45.07
N ARG A 154 -21.92 14.70 44.68
CA ARG A 154 -21.49 15.82 45.53
C ARG A 154 -22.54 16.94 45.60
N VAL A 155 -23.26 17.16 44.51
CA VAL A 155 -24.26 18.23 44.34
C VAL A 155 -25.66 17.75 44.69
N SER A 156 -25.95 16.45 44.77
CA SER A 156 -27.24 15.90 45.22
C SER A 156 -27.47 16.10 46.73
N GLY A 157 -26.46 16.61 47.45
CA GLY A 157 -26.65 17.31 48.72
C GLY A 157 -27.19 18.74 48.60
N PHE A 158 -27.47 19.24 47.39
CA PHE A 158 -27.89 20.61 47.08
C PHE A 158 -28.73 20.68 45.78
N ASP A 159 -30.06 20.67 45.91
CA ASP A 159 -31.08 20.69 44.86
C ASP A 159 -30.82 21.64 43.67
N LYS A 160 -30.38 21.13 42.49
CA LYS A 160 -30.69 21.66 41.12
C LYS A 160 -30.44 20.58 40.04
N ALA A 161 -31.46 19.80 39.69
CA ALA A 161 -31.36 18.61 38.83
C ALA A 161 -31.58 18.81 37.30
N GLY A 162 -31.61 20.04 36.77
CA GLY A 162 -32.02 20.29 35.37
C GLY A 162 -30.94 20.09 34.30
N GLY A 163 -29.72 20.62 34.50
CA GLY A 163 -28.73 20.72 33.42
C GLY A 163 -27.79 19.51 33.22
N ALA A 164 -27.73 18.58 34.18
CA ALA A 164 -26.82 17.44 34.13
C ALA A 164 -27.36 16.30 33.24
N MET A 165 -28.68 16.18 33.10
CA MET A 165 -29.33 15.12 32.32
C MET A 165 -29.22 15.37 30.81
N ASP A 166 -29.28 16.63 30.37
CA ASP A 166 -29.11 16.99 28.97
C ASP A 166 -27.69 16.68 28.47
N ALA A 167 -26.67 16.94 29.30
CA ALA A 167 -25.28 16.63 28.96
C ALA A 167 -24.99 15.11 28.92
N PHE A 168 -25.76 14.30 29.66
CA PHE A 168 -25.70 12.84 29.61
C PHE A 168 -26.32 12.30 28.31
N ASN A 169 -27.52 12.77 27.96
CA ASN A 169 -28.24 12.36 26.74
C ASN A 169 -27.48 12.71 25.45
N GLU A 170 -26.85 13.88 25.38
CA GLU A 170 -26.06 14.30 24.22
C GLU A 170 -24.79 13.43 24.04
N MET A 171 -24.26 12.89 25.14
CA MET A 171 -23.10 12.00 25.13
C MET A 171 -23.46 10.58 24.70
N GLU A 172 -24.60 10.07 25.16
CA GLU A 172 -25.13 8.74 24.78
C GLU A 172 -25.35 8.66 23.27
N GLN A 173 -25.93 9.71 22.67
CA GLN A 173 -26.10 9.79 21.21
C GLN A 173 -24.77 9.80 20.43
N LYS A 174 -23.72 10.44 20.96
CA LYS A 174 -22.39 10.44 20.34
C LYS A 174 -21.70 9.09 20.40
N VAL A 175 -21.86 8.34 21.48
CA VAL A 175 -21.28 6.99 21.64
C VAL A 175 -21.96 6.01 20.69
N ALA A 176 -23.29 6.03 20.61
CA ALA A 176 -24.05 5.18 19.69
C ALA A 176 -23.62 5.39 18.21
N GLY A 177 -23.44 6.64 17.78
CA GLY A 177 -22.99 6.94 16.41
C GLY A 177 -21.56 6.49 16.07
N MET A 178 -20.70 6.28 17.07
CA MET A 178 -19.35 5.73 16.87
C MET A 178 -19.34 4.20 16.78
N GLU A 179 -20.22 3.52 17.52
CA GLU A 179 -20.34 2.06 17.49
C GLU A 179 -20.85 1.56 16.13
N ASP A 180 -21.79 2.29 15.51
CA ASP A 180 -22.32 1.95 14.19
C ASP A 180 -21.27 2.13 13.06
N ARG A 181 -20.39 3.14 13.16
CA ARG A 181 -19.28 3.33 12.20
C ARG A 181 -18.24 2.22 12.28
N ASN A 182 -17.90 1.76 13.48
CA ASN A 182 -16.92 0.69 13.66
C ASN A 182 -17.42 -0.64 13.08
N ARG A 183 -18.74 -0.89 13.11
CA ARG A 183 -19.33 -2.09 12.50
C ARG A 183 -19.23 -2.06 10.96
N ALA A 184 -19.50 -0.91 10.34
CA ALA A 184 -19.41 -0.74 8.88
C ALA A 184 -17.97 -0.86 8.33
N ILE A 185 -16.96 -0.40 9.08
CA ILE A 185 -15.54 -0.52 8.67
C ILE A 185 -15.05 -1.98 8.70
N GLY A 186 -15.63 -2.82 9.55
CA GLY A 186 -15.30 -4.25 9.64
C GLY A 186 -15.74 -5.06 8.41
N GLU A 187 -16.84 -4.68 7.77
CA GLU A 187 -17.41 -5.39 6.61
C GLU A 187 -16.61 -5.13 5.32
N LEU A 188 -16.13 -3.90 5.11
CA LEU A 188 -15.33 -3.50 3.92
C LEU A 188 -13.95 -4.17 3.82
N ARG A 189 -13.44 -4.74 4.91
CA ARG A 189 -12.14 -5.42 4.93
C ARG A 189 -12.15 -6.82 4.31
N ASN A 190 -13.32 -7.44 4.17
CA ASN A 190 -13.42 -8.84 3.71
C ASN A 190 -13.57 -8.99 2.18
N GLU A 191 -13.88 -7.91 1.45
CA GLU A 191 -14.21 -8.01 0.01
C GLU A 191 -13.00 -7.83 -0.94
N ASN A 192 -11.82 -7.41 -0.46
CA ASN A 192 -10.72 -6.95 -1.33
C ASN A 192 -9.67 -8.02 -1.74
N ASP A 193 -9.84 -9.31 -1.42
CA ASP A 193 -8.75 -10.32 -1.54
C ASP A 193 -8.90 -11.35 -2.70
N PHE A 194 -10.03 -11.39 -3.41
CA PHE A 194 -10.32 -12.44 -4.41
C PHE A 194 -10.04 -12.06 -5.88
N ASP A 195 -10.25 -10.79 -6.28
CA ASP A 195 -10.16 -10.35 -7.68
C ASP A 195 -8.73 -10.20 -8.22
N ALA A 196 -7.73 -10.15 -7.33
CA ALA A 196 -6.32 -9.97 -7.71
C ALA A 196 -5.64 -11.27 -8.18
N GLN A 197 -6.19 -12.45 -7.82
CA GLN A 197 -5.53 -13.75 -8.06
C GLN A 197 -5.83 -14.35 -9.45
N LEU A 198 -6.74 -13.77 -10.24
CA LEU A 198 -7.14 -14.34 -11.54
C LEU A 198 -6.30 -13.85 -12.74
N LYS A 199 -5.38 -12.90 -12.54
CA LYS A 199 -4.75 -12.12 -13.63
C LYS A 199 -3.35 -12.57 -14.04
N ASP A 200 -2.81 -13.61 -13.39
CA ASP A 200 -1.38 -13.98 -13.46
C ASP A 200 -1.06 -15.20 -14.36
N LEU A 201 -2.04 -15.71 -15.12
CA LEU A 201 -1.85 -16.89 -15.97
C LEU A 201 -1.65 -16.49 -17.44
N GLY A 202 -0.41 -16.39 -17.86
CA GLY A 202 -0.07 -16.57 -19.28
C GLY A 202 1.04 -15.65 -19.78
N ARG A 203 2.29 -16.08 -19.60
CA ARG A 203 3.43 -15.42 -20.28
C ARG A 203 4.65 -16.33 -20.30
N ASP A 204 4.71 -17.25 -21.27
CA ASP A 204 5.92 -18.04 -21.55
C ASP A 204 6.04 -18.49 -23.01
N ARG A 205 5.31 -17.88 -23.96
CA ARG A 205 5.36 -18.20 -25.41
C ARG A 205 6.19 -17.25 -26.28
N ASP A 206 6.76 -16.19 -25.70
CA ASP A 206 7.05 -14.97 -26.46
C ASP A 206 8.40 -14.92 -27.23
N VAL A 207 9.32 -15.89 -27.06
CA VAL A 207 10.71 -15.72 -27.56
C VAL A 207 11.00 -16.45 -28.88
N ASP A 208 10.55 -17.68 -29.09
CA ASP A 208 10.78 -18.41 -30.36
C ASP A 208 9.87 -17.93 -31.49
N ASP A 209 8.66 -17.46 -31.17
CA ASP A 209 7.71 -16.87 -32.11
C ASP A 209 8.23 -15.55 -32.71
N ALA A 210 9.05 -14.81 -31.96
CA ALA A 210 9.54 -13.49 -32.37
C ALA A 210 10.55 -13.55 -33.55
N LEU A 211 11.40 -14.57 -33.64
CA LEU A 211 12.42 -14.68 -34.70
C LEU A 211 11.83 -15.18 -36.04
N ALA A 212 10.89 -16.12 -35.98
CA ALA A 212 10.18 -16.62 -37.16
C ALA A 212 9.28 -15.54 -37.78
N ALA A 213 8.59 -14.74 -36.95
CA ALA A 213 7.74 -13.64 -37.39
C ALA A 213 8.50 -12.56 -38.17
N LEU A 214 9.75 -12.25 -37.78
CA LEU A 214 10.53 -11.20 -38.44
C LEU A 214 10.94 -11.58 -39.87
N LYS A 215 11.36 -12.83 -40.10
CA LYS A 215 11.71 -13.33 -41.46
C LYS A 215 10.51 -13.34 -42.40
N ALA A 216 9.34 -13.77 -41.90
CA ALA A 216 8.10 -13.79 -42.67
C ALA A 216 7.68 -12.37 -43.10
N LYS A 217 7.84 -11.38 -42.23
CA LYS A 217 7.46 -9.99 -42.50
C LYS A 217 8.33 -9.34 -43.58
N VAL A 218 9.64 -9.61 -43.59
CA VAL A 218 10.56 -9.04 -44.59
C VAL A 218 10.38 -9.66 -45.97
N GLN A 219 10.09 -10.97 -46.05
CA GLN A 219 9.84 -11.66 -47.32
C GLN A 219 8.51 -11.25 -47.97
N GLY A 220 7.46 -10.97 -47.18
CA GLY A 220 6.18 -10.48 -47.69
C GLY A 220 6.23 -9.06 -48.28
N SER A 221 7.12 -8.20 -47.78
CA SER A 221 7.28 -6.82 -48.28
C SER A 221 8.15 -6.69 -49.54
N ASN A 222 8.78 -7.78 -50.01
CA ASN A 222 9.63 -7.79 -51.21
C ASN A 222 8.93 -8.39 -52.46
N GLN A 223 7.64 -8.74 -52.35
CA GLN A 223 6.82 -9.32 -53.43
C GLN A 223 5.64 -8.42 -53.87
N SER A 224 5.66 -7.13 -53.51
CA SER A 224 4.67 -6.12 -53.96
C SER A 224 5.36 -4.98 -54.69
#